data_AF-A0A151EDI4-F1
#
_entry.id   AF-A0A151EDI4-F1
#
_cell.length_a   1.000
_cell.length_b   1.000
_cell.length_c   1.000
_cell.angle_alpha   90.00
_cell.angle_beta   90.00
_cell.angle_gamma   90.00
#
_symmetry.space_group_name_H-M   'P 1'
#
loop_
_entity.id
_entity.type
_entity.pdbx_description
1 polymer ?
#
loop_
_entity_poly.entity_id
_entity_poly.type
_entity_poly.pdbx_seq_one_letter_code
_entity_poly.pdbx_strand_id
1 'polypeptide(L)'
;MTISKDQAKADLEKVMSQFGTVGAGTENDRAAQLVMQTLEVLERRLGNPTVIKMLYIDNPEASKLIPPTAYEVAEQYIGGTIDEAQAREQLQDASRQYGEVFQEMGIKPQGSAALFGRQ
;
A
#
# COMPACT_ATOMS: atom_id res chain seq x y z
N MET A 1 10.28 12.22 -2.41
CA MET A 1 9.52 12.30 -3.68
C MET A 1 8.05 12.30 -3.28
N THR A 2 7.27 13.30 -3.66
CA THR A 2 5.84 13.38 -3.27
C THR A 2 5.01 12.79 -4.39
N ILE A 3 4.17 11.80 -4.07
CA ILE A 3 3.26 11.21 -5.06
C ILE A 3 2.10 12.17 -5.33
N SER A 4 1.72 12.35 -6.60
CA SER A 4 0.56 13.17 -6.96
C SER A 4 -0.74 12.39 -6.77
N LYS A 5 -1.86 13.09 -6.57
CA LYS A 5 -3.18 12.44 -6.48
C LYS A 5 -3.54 11.63 -7.72
N ASP A 6 -3.23 12.13 -8.91
CA ASP A 6 -3.46 11.40 -10.16
C ASP A 6 -2.65 10.09 -10.22
N GLN A 7 -1.39 10.13 -9.77
CA GLN A 7 -0.56 8.93 -9.69
C GLN A 7 -1.10 7.95 -8.63
N ALA A 8 -1.52 8.46 -7.48
CA ALA A 8 -2.13 7.65 -6.43
C ALA A 8 -3.41 6.96 -6.91
N LYS A 9 -4.23 7.67 -7.69
CA LYS A 9 -5.43 7.10 -8.31
C LYS A 9 -5.10 6.01 -9.32
N ALA A 10 -4.16 6.25 -10.23
CA ALA A 10 -3.75 5.25 -11.22
C ALA A 10 -3.18 3.99 -10.57
N ASP A 11 -2.39 4.14 -9.51
CA ASP A 11 -1.87 3.03 -8.71
C ASP A 11 -3.00 2.19 -8.10
N LEU A 12 -3.98 2.86 -7.47
CA LEU A 12 -5.11 2.20 -6.84
C LEU A 12 -6.05 1.54 -7.84
N GLU A 13 -6.31 2.17 -8.99
CA GLU A 13 -7.08 1.56 -10.08
C GLU A 13 -6.40 0.30 -10.61
N LYS A 14 -5.07 0.31 -10.73
CA LYS A 14 -4.29 -0.86 -11.15
C LYS A 14 -4.35 -2.00 -10.15
N VAL A 15 -4.31 -1.70 -8.86
CA VAL A 15 -4.46 -2.72 -7.80
C VAL A 15 -5.89 -3.24 -7.77
N MET A 16 -6.90 -2.36 -7.76
CA MET A 16 -8.32 -2.75 -7.73
C MET A 16 -8.74 -3.57 -8.97
N SER A 17 -8.20 -3.27 -10.14
CA SER A 17 -8.41 -4.06 -11.37
C SER A 17 -7.96 -5.52 -11.20
N GLN A 18 -6.92 -5.79 -10.40
CA GLN A 18 -6.41 -7.15 -10.16
C GLN A 18 -7.29 -7.96 -9.20
N PHE A 19 -8.05 -7.29 -8.33
CA PHE A 19 -9.02 -7.95 -7.44
C PHE A 19 -10.35 -8.28 -8.11
N GLY A 20 -10.50 -7.93 -9.39
CA GLY A 20 -11.59 -8.43 -10.22
C GLY A 20 -12.97 -8.00 -9.74
N THR A 21 -13.20 -6.71 -9.56
CA THR A 21 -14.55 -6.10 -9.69
C THR A 21 -14.47 -4.59 -9.56
N VAL A 22 -14.83 -3.88 -10.64
CA VAL A 22 -15.26 -2.48 -10.58
C VAL A 22 -16.70 -2.50 -10.06
N GLY A 23 -16.90 -2.49 -8.74
CA GLY A 23 -18.22 -2.59 -8.13
C GLY A 23 -18.29 -1.97 -6.73
N ALA A 24 -19.40 -1.28 -6.45
CA ALA A 24 -19.57 -0.52 -5.20
C ALA A 24 -19.72 -1.43 -3.96
N GLY A 25 -18.96 -1.10 -2.91
CA GLY A 25 -19.37 -1.27 -1.51
C GLY A 25 -18.88 -2.51 -0.73
N THR A 26 -18.25 -3.51 -1.36
CA THR A 26 -17.68 -4.65 -0.59
C THR A 26 -16.34 -5.15 -1.09
N GLU A 27 -16.16 -5.31 -2.41
CA GLU A 27 -14.91 -5.84 -2.96
C GLU A 27 -13.83 -4.76 -3.06
N ASN A 28 -14.23 -3.55 -3.47
CA ASN A 28 -13.36 -2.36 -3.44
C ASN A 28 -12.91 -2.00 -2.01
N ASP A 29 -13.80 -2.12 -1.02
CA ASP A 29 -13.45 -1.84 0.37
C ASP A 29 -12.45 -2.87 0.93
N ARG A 30 -12.59 -4.15 0.54
CA ARG A 30 -11.63 -5.21 0.88
C ARG A 30 -10.29 -5.01 0.19
N ALA A 31 -10.28 -4.67 -1.09
CA ALA A 31 -9.05 -4.36 -1.82
C ALA A 31 -8.34 -3.15 -1.22
N ALA A 32 -9.07 -2.09 -0.91
CA ALA A 32 -8.53 -0.92 -0.22
C ALA A 32 -7.99 -1.26 1.17
N GLN A 33 -8.69 -2.13 1.92
CA GLN A 33 -8.21 -2.61 3.21
C GLN A 33 -6.88 -3.39 3.07
N LEU A 34 -6.78 -4.28 2.09
CA LEU A 34 -5.55 -5.04 1.82
C LEU A 34 -4.39 -4.13 1.42
N VAL A 35 -4.64 -3.09 0.61
CA VAL A 35 -3.64 -2.08 0.26
C VAL A 35 -3.14 -1.36 1.51
N MET A 36 -4.04 -0.82 2.33
CA MET A 36 -3.67 -0.08 3.53
C MET A 36 -2.92 -0.96 4.55
N GLN A 37 -3.34 -2.22 4.71
CA GLN A 37 -2.62 -3.19 5.56
C GLN A 37 -1.22 -3.49 5.04
N THR A 38 -1.08 -3.62 3.73
CA THR A 38 0.21 -3.88 3.09
C THR A 38 1.17 -2.71 3.33
N LEU A 39 0.70 -1.48 3.19
CA LEU A 39 1.48 -0.27 3.51
C LEU A 39 1.86 -0.22 4.99
N GLU A 40 0.94 -0.51 5.89
CA GLU A 40 1.20 -0.55 7.33
C GLU A 40 2.28 -1.59 7.69
N VAL A 41 2.24 -2.77 7.07
CA VAL A 41 3.25 -3.81 7.26
C VAL A 41 4.60 -3.37 6.68
N LEU A 42 4.62 -2.77 5.49
CA LEU A 42 5.85 -2.22 4.90
C LEU A 42 6.50 -1.20 5.84
N GLU A 43 5.74 -0.22 6.33
CA GLU A 43 6.22 0.81 7.26
C GLU A 43 6.81 0.21 8.56
N ARG A 44 6.11 -0.76 9.16
CA ARG A 44 6.56 -1.43 10.39
C ARG A 44 7.78 -2.30 10.18
N ARG A 45 7.95 -2.84 8.97
CA ARG A 45 9.04 -3.77 8.63
C ARG A 45 10.23 -3.08 7.99
N LEU A 46 10.22 -1.75 7.85
CA LEU A 46 11.35 -1.00 7.30
C LEU A 46 12.68 -1.38 7.97
N GLY A 47 12.74 -1.51 9.31
CA GLY A 47 13.95 -1.96 10.00
C GLY A 47 14.41 -3.41 9.71
N ASN A 48 13.72 -4.16 8.85
CA ASN A 48 14.04 -5.52 8.41
C ASN A 48 13.89 -5.66 6.88
N PRO A 49 14.83 -5.11 6.08
CA PRO A 49 14.74 -5.12 4.61
C PRO A 49 14.67 -6.53 4.02
N THR A 50 15.33 -7.52 4.64
CA THR A 50 15.26 -8.93 4.20
C THR A 50 13.84 -9.49 4.28
N VAL A 51 13.09 -9.11 5.32
CA VAL A 51 11.69 -9.55 5.50
C VAL A 51 10.79 -8.88 4.47
N ILE A 52 10.98 -7.58 4.21
CA ILE A 52 10.26 -6.88 3.14
C ILE A 52 10.52 -7.57 1.81
N LYS A 53 11.79 -7.84 1.48
CA LYS A 53 12.15 -8.51 0.23
C LYS A 53 11.43 -9.85 0.08
N MET A 54 11.50 -10.70 1.09
CA MET A 54 10.84 -12.02 1.06
C MET A 54 9.31 -11.93 0.94
N LEU A 55 8.68 -10.99 1.66
CA LEU A 55 7.22 -10.89 1.70
C LEU A 55 6.64 -10.25 0.44
N TYR A 56 7.36 -9.32 -0.18
CA TYR A 56 6.76 -8.36 -1.12
C TYR A 56 7.45 -8.26 -2.47
N ILE A 57 8.76 -8.59 -2.55
CA ILE A 57 9.54 -8.54 -3.79
C ILE A 57 9.68 -9.94 -4.38
N ASP A 58 10.11 -10.90 -3.55
CA ASP A 58 10.31 -12.29 -3.97
C ASP A 58 8.98 -13.06 -4.08
N ASN A 59 7.86 -12.49 -3.59
CA ASN A 59 6.54 -13.08 -3.64
C ASN A 59 5.65 -12.40 -4.71
N PRO A 60 5.42 -13.04 -5.86
CA PRO A 60 4.66 -12.44 -6.96
C PRO A 60 3.16 -12.29 -6.68
N GLU A 61 2.61 -12.98 -5.69
CA GLU A 61 1.21 -12.83 -5.28
C GLU A 61 1.04 -11.62 -4.37
N ALA A 62 1.98 -11.41 -3.44
CA ALA A 62 1.96 -10.27 -2.53
C ALA A 62 2.32 -8.96 -3.23
N SER A 63 3.22 -8.99 -4.22
CA SER A 63 3.62 -7.80 -4.99
C SER A 63 2.44 -7.16 -5.74
N LYS A 64 1.46 -7.97 -6.18
CA LYS A 64 0.20 -7.52 -6.81
C LYS A 64 -0.65 -6.63 -5.91
N LEU A 65 -0.55 -6.83 -4.59
CA LEU A 65 -1.32 -6.11 -3.58
C LEU A 65 -0.67 -4.75 -3.23
N ILE A 66 0.60 -4.56 -3.62
CA ILE A 66 1.35 -3.34 -3.34
C ILE A 66 1.07 -2.34 -4.46
N PRO A 67 0.61 -1.12 -4.12
CA PRO A 67 0.57 -0.03 -5.07
C PRO A 67 1.95 0.20 -5.71
N PRO A 68 2.04 0.41 -7.05
CA PRO A 68 3.30 0.59 -7.75
C PRO A 68 4.27 1.56 -7.06
N THR A 69 3.80 2.72 -6.61
CA THR A 69 4.69 3.69 -5.94
C THR A 69 5.26 3.14 -4.63
N ALA A 70 4.47 2.43 -3.83
CA ALA A 70 4.95 1.82 -2.59
C ALA A 70 5.91 0.65 -2.87
N TYR A 71 5.71 -0.08 -3.96
CA TYR A 71 6.62 -1.12 -4.43
C TYR A 71 7.97 -0.52 -4.83
N GLU A 72 7.97 0.58 -5.58
CA GLU A 72 9.20 1.29 -5.96
C GLU A 72 9.96 1.82 -4.74
N VAL A 73 9.26 2.39 -3.75
CA VAL A 73 9.90 2.84 -2.50
C VAL A 73 10.55 1.65 -1.76
N ALA A 74 9.88 0.51 -1.69
CA ALA A 74 10.44 -0.70 -1.09
C ALA A 74 11.68 -1.22 -1.84
N GLU A 75 11.66 -1.22 -3.18
CA GLU A 75 12.81 -1.60 -3.99
C GLU A 75 14.00 -0.64 -3.81
N GLN A 76 13.76 0.67 -3.82
CA GLN A 76 14.79 1.67 -3.59
C GLN A 76 15.42 1.53 -2.20
N TYR A 77 14.60 1.25 -1.18
CA TYR A 77 15.07 1.02 0.18
C TYR A 77 15.90 -0.27 0.29
N ILE A 78 15.40 -1.39 -0.26
CA ILE A 78 16.13 -2.67 -0.27
C ILE A 78 17.44 -2.57 -1.07
N GLY A 79 17.42 -1.82 -2.18
CA GLY A 79 18.59 -1.53 -3.00
C GLY A 79 19.57 -0.53 -2.37
N GLY A 80 19.25 0.05 -1.20
CA GLY A 80 20.09 1.02 -0.50
C GLY A 80 20.19 2.39 -1.20
N THR A 81 19.27 2.70 -2.12
CA THR A 81 19.20 3.98 -2.82
C THR A 81 18.63 5.08 -1.93
N ILE A 82 17.72 4.71 -1.02
CA ILE A 82 17.16 5.59 0.01
C ILE A 82 17.35 4.96 1.38
N ASP A 83 17.45 5.79 2.42
CA ASP A 83 17.53 5.33 3.80
C ASP A 83 16.15 5.01 4.42
N GLU A 84 16.15 4.45 5.64
CA GLU A 84 14.92 4.08 6.35
C GLU A 84 14.00 5.28 6.60
N ALA A 85 14.56 6.44 6.94
CA ALA A 85 13.78 7.64 7.23
C ALA A 85 13.12 8.18 5.97
N GLN A 86 13.84 8.19 4.85
CA GLN A 86 13.33 8.57 3.53
C GLN A 86 12.27 7.59 3.02
N ALA A 87 12.45 6.28 3.23
CA ALA A 87 11.46 5.28 2.87
C ALA A 87 10.18 5.44 3.70
N ARG A 88 10.31 5.70 5.00
CA ARG A 88 9.18 5.96 5.91
C ARG A 88 8.40 7.19 5.50
N GLU A 89 9.08 8.31 5.24
CA GLU A 89 8.42 9.55 4.80
C GLU A 89 7.62 9.35 3.51
N GLN A 90 8.21 8.66 2.53
CA GLN A 90 7.56 8.40 1.25
C GLN A 90 6.37 7.44 1.36
N LEU A 91 6.48 6.38 2.17
CA LEU A 91 5.36 5.47 2.44
C LEU A 91 4.22 6.17 3.18
N GLN A 92 4.52 7.06 4.13
CA GLN A 92 3.51 7.85 4.84
C GLN A 92 2.78 8.83 3.91
N ASP A 93 3.51 9.50 3.02
CA ASP A 93 2.91 10.36 2.00
C ASP A 93 2.02 9.54 1.06
N ALA A 94 2.48 8.39 0.58
CA ALA A 94 1.70 7.50 -0.26
C ALA A 94 0.43 7.01 0.44
N SER A 95 0.54 6.54 1.69
CA SER A 95 -0.59 6.12 2.53
C SER A 95 -1.64 7.23 2.68
N ARG A 96 -1.20 8.47 2.89
CA ARG A 96 -2.09 9.64 2.93
C ARG A 96 -2.78 9.87 1.59
N GLN A 97 -2.05 9.90 0.48
CA GLN A 97 -2.63 10.14 -0.84
C GLN A 97 -3.63 9.03 -1.21
N TYR A 98 -3.30 7.78 -0.96
CA TYR A 98 -4.22 6.66 -1.18
C TYR A 98 -5.48 6.78 -0.34
N GLY A 99 -5.35 7.16 0.94
CA GLY A 99 -6.47 7.43 1.83
C GLY A 99 -7.40 8.53 1.30
N GLU A 100 -6.84 9.65 0.82
CA GLU A 100 -7.61 10.74 0.21
C GLU A 100 -8.35 10.26 -1.05
N VAL A 101 -7.68 9.50 -1.92
CA VAL A 101 -8.28 8.97 -3.15
C VAL A 101 -9.38 7.94 -2.86
N PHE A 102 -9.19 7.06 -1.87
CA PHE A 102 -10.27 6.14 -1.44
C PHE A 102 -11.51 6.90 -0.97
N GLN A 103 -11.35 7.97 -0.20
CA GLN A 103 -12.47 8.81 0.23
C GLN A 103 -13.19 9.47 -0.95
N GLU A 104 -12.45 10.01 -1.92
CA GLU A 104 -13.02 10.60 -3.14
C GLU A 104 -13.80 9.57 -3.98
N MET A 105 -13.34 8.31 -4.00
CA MET A 105 -14.03 7.19 -4.65
C MET A 105 -15.22 6.64 -3.85
N GLY A 106 -15.51 7.19 -2.67
CA GLY A 106 -16.56 6.69 -1.77
C GLY A 106 -16.26 5.32 -1.15
N ILE A 107 -15.01 4.86 -1.25
CA ILE A 107 -14.52 3.61 -0.67
C ILE A 107 -14.21 3.86 0.79
N LYS A 108 -14.70 2.98 1.66
CA LYS A 108 -14.50 3.08 3.10
C LYS A 108 -13.75 1.83 3.54
N PRO A 109 -12.40 1.84 3.49
CA PRO A 109 -11.64 0.76 4.08
C PRO A 109 -12.05 0.69 5.56
N GLN A 110 -12.64 -0.43 5.98
CA GLN A 110 -12.90 -0.64 7.39
C GLN A 110 -11.55 -0.63 8.08
N GLY A 111 -11.28 0.42 8.88
CA GLY A 111 -9.96 0.63 9.47
C GLY A 111 -9.44 -0.63 10.16
N SER A 112 -8.11 -0.75 10.27
CA SER A 112 -7.37 -1.86 10.90
C SER A 112 -7.85 -2.26 12.33
N ALA A 113 -8.81 -1.54 12.92
CA ALA A 113 -9.45 -1.89 14.20
C ALA A 113 -10.16 -3.26 14.20
N ALA A 114 -10.66 -3.76 13.06
CA ALA A 114 -11.45 -4.99 13.04
C ALA A 114 -10.62 -6.30 12.99
N LEU A 115 -9.32 -6.25 12.66
CA LEU A 115 -8.50 -7.47 12.53
C LEU A 115 -7.42 -7.63 13.62
N PHE A 116 -7.12 -6.58 14.39
CA PHE A 116 -6.20 -6.64 15.53
C PHE A 116 -6.81 -6.13 16.85
N GLY A 117 -8.14 -5.96 16.90
CA GLY A 117 -8.90 -5.65 18.10
C GLY A 117 -9.33 -6.88 18.88
N ARG A 118 -8.37 -7.61 19.46
CA ARG A 118 -8.57 -8.39 20.70
C ARG A 118 -7.21 -8.67 21.34
N GLN A 119 -6.78 -7.73 22.18
CA GLN A 119 -5.98 -8.04 23.36
C GLN A 119 -6.87 -7.78 24.57
#